data_AF-A0A094JZ27-F1
#
_entry.id   AF-A0A094JZ27-F1
#
_cell.length_a   1.000
_cell.length_b   1.000
_cell.length_c   1.000
_cell.angle_alpha   90.00
_cell.angle_beta   90.00
_cell.angle_gamma   90.00
#
_symmetry.space_group_name_H-M   'P 1'
#
loop_
_entity.id
_entity.type
_entity.pdbx_description
1 polymer ?
#
loop_
_entity_poly.entity_id
_entity_poly.type
_entity_poly.pdbx_seq_one_letter_code
_entity_poly.pdbx_strand_id
1 'polypeptide(L)'
;MSRMILILIVMLLSGCQQLRQSQHSCITLAADVNQCLAPLPWQHSAPPADELTQLVTLKRYDKQQQLTMSLALTPQNMTIIGLAPLGQALFTLQFDGHTLSSEQSMLLGEQFRADYLVAMLQLVYWPQAALQQAISGAELSEQQCGKALCRQLRRDDKLIASVEYQQSDKWHSQAVLTLPQADVRLTINPL
;
A
#
# COMPACT_ATOMS: atom_id res chain seq x y z
N MET A 1 -14.83 -53.92 -10.91
CA MET A 1 -15.75 -52.86 -10.42
C MET A 1 -15.15 -52.00 -9.30
N SER A 2 -14.48 -52.59 -8.28
CA SER A 2 -13.86 -51.82 -7.17
C SER A 2 -12.81 -50.76 -7.59
N ARG A 3 -11.98 -51.03 -8.61
CA ARG A 3 -10.97 -50.08 -9.10
C ARG A 3 -11.52 -48.83 -9.80
N MET A 4 -12.73 -48.90 -10.38
CA MET A 4 -13.33 -47.78 -11.11
C MET A 4 -13.96 -46.76 -10.17
N ILE A 5 -14.44 -47.23 -9.01
CA ILE A 5 -14.98 -46.39 -7.93
C ILE A 5 -13.86 -45.54 -7.31
N LEU A 6 -12.67 -46.11 -7.12
CA LEU A 6 -11.53 -45.38 -6.54
C LEU A 6 -11.08 -44.19 -7.40
N ILE A 7 -11.11 -44.32 -8.74
CA ILE A 7 -10.70 -43.24 -9.66
C ILE A 7 -11.72 -42.10 -9.66
N LEU A 8 -13.02 -42.40 -9.56
CA LEU A 8 -14.08 -41.40 -9.50
C LEU A 8 -13.98 -40.53 -8.22
N ILE A 9 -13.61 -41.15 -7.10
CA ILE A 9 -13.47 -40.48 -5.80
C ILE A 9 -12.26 -39.54 -5.79
N VAL A 10 -11.15 -39.92 -6.43
CA VAL A 10 -9.95 -39.07 -6.52
C VAL A 10 -10.20 -37.81 -7.39
N MET A 11 -11.02 -37.90 -8.44
CA MET A 11 -11.40 -36.72 -9.24
C MET A 11 -12.33 -35.75 -8.50
N LEU A 12 -13.11 -36.23 -7.53
CA LEU A 12 -14.00 -35.38 -6.73
C LEU A 12 -13.26 -34.56 -5.66
N LEU A 13 -12.00 -34.90 -5.34
CA LEU A 13 -11.20 -34.24 -4.31
C LEU A 13 -10.34 -33.06 -4.82
N SER A 14 -10.19 -32.86 -6.13
CA SER A 14 -9.37 -31.77 -6.70
C SER A 14 -10.12 -30.44 -6.92
N GLY A 15 -11.41 -30.36 -6.57
CA GLY A 15 -12.29 -29.23 -6.92
C GLY A 15 -12.22 -27.98 -6.03
N CYS A 16 -11.59 -28.01 -4.85
CA CYS A 16 -11.70 -26.90 -3.88
C CYS A 16 -10.51 -25.92 -3.82
N GLN A 17 -9.39 -26.17 -4.49
CA GLN A 17 -8.20 -25.31 -4.32
C GLN A 17 -8.04 -24.21 -5.38
N GLN A 18 -8.79 -24.28 -6.48
CA GLN A 18 -8.71 -23.30 -7.57
C GLN A 18 -9.45 -21.98 -7.29
N LEU A 19 -10.15 -21.88 -6.14
CA LEU A 19 -10.75 -20.64 -5.65
C LEU A 19 -9.87 -19.88 -4.65
N ARG A 20 -8.59 -20.26 -4.46
CA ARG A 20 -7.55 -19.31 -4.02
C ARG A 20 -7.16 -18.44 -5.22
N GLN A 21 -8.15 -17.71 -5.70
CA GLN A 21 -8.03 -16.65 -6.67
C GLN A 21 -6.98 -15.69 -6.11
N SER A 22 -5.93 -15.46 -6.87
CA SER A 22 -4.95 -14.40 -6.69
C SER A 22 -5.68 -13.06 -6.53
N GLN A 23 -6.06 -12.74 -5.29
CA GLN A 23 -6.79 -11.52 -4.95
C GLN A 23 -5.81 -10.36 -5.07
N HIS A 24 -5.74 -9.76 -6.26
CA HIS A 24 -5.32 -8.37 -6.39
C HIS A 24 -6.14 -7.58 -5.37
N SER A 25 -5.49 -7.16 -4.28
CA SER A 25 -6.16 -6.48 -3.19
C SER A 25 -6.54 -5.09 -3.68
N CYS A 26 -7.84 -4.88 -3.91
CA CYS A 26 -8.36 -3.59 -4.35
C CYS A 26 -9.09 -2.93 -3.19
N ILE A 27 -8.74 -1.68 -2.93
CA ILE A 27 -9.35 -0.83 -1.92
C ILE A 27 -10.18 0.27 -2.56
N THR A 28 -11.14 0.79 -1.81
CA THR A 28 -11.94 1.94 -2.21
C THR A 28 -11.37 3.18 -1.54
N LEU A 29 -10.82 4.11 -2.32
CA LEU A 29 -10.28 5.38 -1.82
C LEU A 29 -11.39 6.40 -1.56
N ALA A 30 -12.42 6.39 -2.40
CA ALA A 30 -13.57 7.27 -2.36
C ALA A 30 -14.74 6.63 -3.14
N ALA A 31 -15.93 7.24 -3.09
CA ALA A 31 -17.07 6.80 -3.90
C ALA A 31 -16.64 6.61 -5.37
N ASP A 32 -16.86 5.38 -5.86
CA ASP A 32 -16.44 4.78 -7.13
C ASP A 32 -14.95 4.88 -7.52
N VAL A 33 -14.07 5.39 -6.67
CA VAL A 33 -12.62 5.43 -6.94
C VAL A 33 -11.97 4.26 -6.24
N ASN A 34 -11.43 3.33 -7.03
CA ASN A 34 -10.76 2.14 -6.52
C ASN A 34 -9.28 2.14 -6.90
N GLN A 35 -8.46 1.62 -6.01
CA GLN A 35 -7.05 1.36 -6.25
C GLN A 35 -6.77 -0.11 -5.94
N CYS A 36 -6.33 -0.86 -6.94
CA CYS A 36 -5.68 -2.14 -6.72
C CYS A 36 -4.20 -1.93 -6.39
N LEU A 37 -3.59 -2.84 -5.63
CA LEU A 37 -2.16 -2.72 -5.35
C LEU A 37 -1.37 -2.84 -6.67
N ALA A 38 -0.61 -1.78 -6.98
CA ALA A 38 0.22 -1.72 -8.17
C ALA A 38 1.41 -2.70 -8.06
N PRO A 39 1.87 -3.31 -9.17
CA PRO A 39 3.05 -4.17 -9.16
C PRO A 39 4.30 -3.39 -8.75
N LEU A 40 5.33 -4.10 -8.30
CA LEU A 40 6.56 -3.50 -7.83
C LEU A 40 7.33 -2.76 -8.96
N PRO A 41 8.01 -1.62 -8.70
CA PRO A 41 8.37 -0.68 -9.74
C PRO A 41 9.88 -0.73 -10.01
N TRP A 42 10.37 -1.89 -10.47
CA TRP A 42 11.81 -2.19 -10.56
C TRP A 42 12.58 -1.43 -11.62
N GLN A 43 11.87 -0.88 -12.61
CA GLN A 43 12.50 -0.24 -13.75
C GLN A 43 12.64 1.27 -13.60
N HIS A 44 11.88 1.91 -12.69
CA HIS A 44 11.73 3.37 -12.68
C HIS A 44 11.71 4.04 -11.30
N SER A 45 11.75 3.28 -10.20
CA SER A 45 11.70 3.86 -8.85
C SER A 45 12.11 2.86 -7.77
N ALA A 46 13.23 2.16 -7.95
CA ALA A 46 13.83 1.50 -6.80
C ALA A 46 14.28 2.58 -5.80
N PRO A 47 14.11 2.40 -4.47
CA PRO A 47 14.83 3.21 -3.51
C PRO A 47 16.34 3.02 -3.74
N PRO A 48 17.18 3.87 -3.14
CA PRO A 48 18.57 3.47 -2.90
C PRO A 48 18.57 2.08 -2.26
N ALA A 49 19.64 1.31 -2.43
CA ALA A 49 19.74 -0.12 -2.07
C ALA A 49 19.57 -0.45 -0.56
N ASP A 50 18.98 0.45 0.24
CA ASP A 50 18.90 0.46 1.68
C ASP A 50 17.47 0.30 2.20
N GLU A 51 17.39 -0.19 3.43
CA GLU A 51 16.20 -0.18 4.26
C GLU A 51 15.94 1.25 4.76
N LEU A 52 14.76 1.80 4.47
CA LEU A 52 14.37 3.15 4.88
C LEU A 52 13.63 3.10 6.22
N THR A 53 14.22 3.71 7.24
CA THR A 53 13.54 3.90 8.53
C THR A 53 12.87 5.26 8.58
N GLN A 54 11.59 5.29 8.95
CA GLN A 54 10.75 6.47 8.87
C GLN A 54 9.86 6.57 10.10
N LEU A 55 9.68 7.78 10.61
CA LEU A 55 8.65 8.09 11.59
C LEU A 55 7.34 8.39 10.85
N VAL A 56 6.33 7.58 11.10
CA VAL A 56 5.04 7.68 10.43
C VAL A 56 3.97 8.10 11.43
N THR A 57 3.25 9.16 11.10
CA THR A 57 2.09 9.63 11.85
C THR A 57 0.83 9.46 11.00
N LEU A 58 -0.10 8.63 11.47
CA LEU A 58 -1.42 8.46 10.88
C LEU A 58 -2.45 9.18 11.74
N LYS A 59 -3.11 10.18 11.16
CA LYS A 59 -4.27 10.83 11.76
C LYS A 59 -5.52 10.40 10.99
N ARG A 60 -6.54 9.96 11.73
CA ARG A 60 -7.88 9.68 11.21
C ARG A 60 -8.92 10.27 12.16
N TYR A 61 -9.74 11.19 11.68
CA TYR A 61 -10.61 12.01 12.54
C TYR A 61 -9.78 12.66 13.67
N ASP A 62 -10.18 12.45 14.94
CA ASP A 62 -9.50 12.96 16.13
C ASP A 62 -8.44 12.00 16.69
N LYS A 63 -8.26 10.82 16.09
CA LYS A 63 -7.27 9.84 16.53
C LYS A 63 -5.97 10.04 15.76
N GLN A 64 -4.88 10.12 16.51
CA GLN A 64 -3.53 10.14 15.96
C GLN A 64 -2.74 8.98 16.53
N GLN A 65 -2.07 8.24 15.65
CA GLN A 65 -1.17 7.15 15.99
C GLN A 65 0.18 7.41 15.32
N GLN A 66 1.24 7.11 16.04
CA GLN A 66 2.60 7.27 15.56
C GLN A 66 3.34 5.95 15.72
N LEU A 67 4.13 5.60 14.71
CA LEU A 67 4.92 4.39 14.65
C LEU A 67 6.26 4.67 13.95
N THR A 68 7.24 3.83 14.22
CA THR A 68 8.45 3.75 13.39
C THR A 68 8.20 2.68 12.33
N MET A 69 8.39 3.02 11.07
CA MET A 69 8.23 2.12 9.94
C MET A 69 9.59 1.88 9.29
N SER A 70 9.96 0.62 9.14
CA SER A 70 11.01 0.23 8.21
C SER A 70 10.38 -0.20 6.88
N LEU A 71 10.94 0.27 5.78
CA LEU A 71 10.54 -0.06 4.42
C LEU A 71 11.75 -0.54 3.63
N ALA A 72 11.71 -1.79 3.17
CA ALA A 72 12.69 -2.37 2.27
C ALA A 72 12.03 -2.77 0.95
N LEU A 73 12.71 -2.53 -0.17
CA LEU A 73 12.19 -2.83 -1.51
C LEU A 73 13.30 -3.53 -2.32
N THR A 74 13.14 -4.81 -2.63
CA THR A 74 14.05 -5.63 -3.46
C THR A 74 13.33 -6.16 -4.69
N PRO A 75 13.98 -6.47 -5.84
CA PRO A 75 13.32 -6.80 -7.11
C PRO A 75 12.18 -7.84 -7.14
N GLN A 76 11.94 -8.52 -6.03
CA GLN A 76 10.89 -9.51 -5.84
C GLN A 76 9.86 -9.08 -4.80
N ASN A 77 10.21 -8.23 -3.82
CA ASN A 77 9.37 -7.97 -2.64
C ASN A 77 9.49 -6.54 -2.10
N MET A 78 8.39 -6.06 -1.51
CA MET A 78 8.34 -4.92 -0.60
C MET A 78 8.05 -5.44 0.81
N THR A 79 8.92 -5.14 1.76
CA THR A 79 8.76 -5.51 3.17
C THR A 79 8.57 -4.26 4.01
N ILE A 80 7.57 -4.27 4.88
CA ILE A 80 7.23 -3.16 5.76
C ILE A 80 7.11 -3.67 7.19
N ILE A 81 7.89 -3.11 8.11
CA ILE A 81 7.83 -3.44 9.52
C ILE A 81 7.40 -2.20 10.29
N GLY A 82 6.26 -2.28 10.98
CA GLY A 82 5.75 -1.22 11.83
C GLY A 82 6.02 -1.52 13.30
N LEU A 83 6.69 -0.61 14.00
CA LEU A 83 7.00 -0.70 15.42
C LEU A 83 6.27 0.41 16.20
N ALA A 84 5.75 0.08 17.36
CA ALA A 84 5.28 1.07 18.33
C ALA A 84 6.45 1.98 18.77
N PRO A 85 6.19 3.16 19.36
CA PRO A 85 7.25 4.06 19.83
C PRO A 85 8.25 3.42 20.81
N LEU A 86 7.83 2.36 21.51
CA LEU A 86 8.67 1.60 22.45
C LEU A 86 9.42 0.41 21.80
N GLY A 87 9.37 0.27 20.47
CA GLY A 87 10.07 -0.77 19.70
C GLY A 87 9.31 -2.09 19.53
N GLN A 88 8.11 -2.23 20.11
CA GLN A 88 7.30 -3.44 19.94
C GLN A 88 6.77 -3.57 18.51
N ALA A 89 6.92 -4.75 17.90
CA ALA A 89 6.35 -5.02 16.59
C ALA A 89 4.82 -4.94 16.60
N LEU A 90 4.29 -4.09 15.73
CA LEU A 90 2.85 -3.94 15.48
C LEU A 90 2.43 -4.77 14.28
N PHE A 91 3.16 -4.69 13.17
CA PHE A 91 2.87 -5.48 11.98
C PHE A 91 4.14 -5.76 11.15
N THR A 92 4.06 -6.82 10.34
CA THR A 92 4.98 -7.12 9.24
C THR A 92 4.15 -7.35 7.99
N LEU A 93 4.38 -6.55 6.96
CA LEU A 93 3.73 -6.67 5.66
C LEU A 93 4.77 -7.09 4.61
N GLN A 94 4.38 -8.01 3.74
CA GLN A 94 5.20 -8.46 2.62
C GLN A 94 4.34 -8.46 1.35
N PHE A 95 4.79 -7.74 0.33
CA PHE A 95 4.11 -7.63 -0.95
C PHE A 95 5.05 -8.00 -2.09
N ASP A 96 4.69 -9.05 -2.84
CA ASP A 96 5.51 -9.60 -3.94
C ASP A 96 5.16 -9.01 -5.33
N GLY A 97 4.32 -7.96 -5.35
CA GLY A 97 3.77 -7.38 -6.59
C GLY A 97 2.39 -7.90 -6.96
N HIS A 98 1.93 -9.00 -6.33
CA HIS A 98 0.63 -9.63 -6.60
C HIS A 98 -0.13 -9.95 -5.32
N THR A 99 0.55 -10.49 -4.32
CA THR A 99 -0.01 -10.96 -3.05
C THR A 99 0.52 -10.15 -1.89
N LEU A 100 -0.38 -9.78 -0.99
CA LEU A 100 -0.05 -9.10 0.26
C LEU A 100 -0.20 -10.09 1.42
N SER A 101 0.92 -10.45 2.04
CA SER A 101 0.95 -11.13 3.33
C SER A 101 1.02 -10.09 4.46
N SER A 102 0.31 -10.38 5.56
CA SER A 102 0.20 -9.46 6.68
C SER A 102 0.17 -10.22 8.00
N GLU A 103 1.18 -9.99 8.83
CA GLU A 103 1.21 -10.41 10.23
C GLU A 103 0.95 -9.19 11.11
N GLN A 104 -0.01 -9.28 12.02
CA GLN A 104 -0.46 -8.15 12.83
C GLN A 104 -0.57 -8.53 14.31
N SER A 105 -0.09 -7.64 15.17
CA SER A 105 -0.30 -7.70 16.60
C SER A 105 -1.73 -7.31 16.96
N MET A 106 -2.31 -7.99 17.95
CA MET A 106 -3.63 -7.65 18.49
C MET A 106 -3.72 -6.22 19.03
N LEU A 107 -2.57 -5.59 19.34
CA LEU A 107 -2.49 -4.21 19.84
C LEU A 107 -2.94 -3.14 18.83
N LEU A 108 -2.92 -3.44 17.53
CA LEU A 108 -3.41 -2.51 16.49
C LEU A 108 -4.94 -2.37 16.49
N GLY A 109 -5.64 -3.36 17.05
CA GLY A 109 -7.08 -3.50 16.92
C GLY A 109 -7.53 -3.85 15.49
N GLU A 110 -8.83 -4.10 15.34
CA GLU A 110 -9.41 -4.62 14.09
C GLU A 110 -9.55 -3.57 12.97
N GLN A 111 -9.31 -2.30 13.28
CA GLN A 111 -9.47 -1.21 12.32
C GLN A 111 -8.28 -1.07 11.37
N PHE A 112 -7.13 -1.65 11.71
CA PHE A 112 -5.95 -1.59 10.87
C PHE A 112 -6.13 -2.48 9.63
N ARG A 113 -5.84 -1.90 8.47
CA ARG A 113 -6.02 -2.52 7.16
C ARG A 113 -4.71 -2.40 6.39
N ALA A 114 -4.00 -3.52 6.26
CA ALA A 114 -2.68 -3.58 5.64
C ALA A 114 -2.69 -3.13 4.18
N ASP A 115 -3.71 -3.55 3.43
CA ASP A 115 -3.95 -3.16 2.04
C ASP A 115 -4.08 -1.65 1.87
N TYR A 116 -4.77 -0.97 2.79
CA TYR A 116 -4.83 0.50 2.79
C TYR A 116 -3.47 1.16 3.06
N LEU A 117 -2.68 0.62 4.00
CA LEU A 117 -1.35 1.16 4.26
C LEU A 117 -0.45 1.03 3.02
N VAL A 118 -0.41 -0.14 2.39
CA VAL A 118 0.37 -0.36 1.17
C VAL A 118 -0.12 0.55 0.04
N ALA A 119 -1.44 0.68 -0.16
CA ALA A 119 -2.00 1.57 -1.18
C ALA A 119 -1.61 3.04 -0.95
N MET A 120 -1.62 3.51 0.30
CA MET A 120 -1.15 4.85 0.67
C MET A 120 0.34 5.03 0.38
N LEU A 121 1.18 4.05 0.70
CA LEU A 121 2.60 4.11 0.38
C LEU A 121 2.86 4.10 -1.13
N GLN A 122 2.06 3.37 -1.90
CA GLN A 122 2.13 3.42 -3.37
C GLN A 122 1.75 4.81 -3.90
N LEU A 123 0.72 5.46 -3.35
CA LEU A 123 0.39 6.86 -3.69
C LEU A 123 1.59 7.80 -3.47
N VAL A 124 2.37 7.56 -2.42
CA VAL A 124 3.58 8.34 -2.10
C VAL A 124 4.78 7.98 -2.98
N TYR A 125 5.06 6.71 -3.23
CA TYR A 125 6.36 6.31 -3.79
C TYR A 125 6.31 5.82 -5.23
N TRP A 126 5.21 5.23 -5.71
CA TRP A 126 5.21 4.56 -7.02
C TRP A 126 5.33 5.53 -8.19
N PRO A 127 5.86 5.12 -9.35
CA PRO A 127 5.83 5.92 -10.55
C PRO A 127 4.38 6.23 -10.94
N GLN A 128 4.13 7.46 -11.40
CA GLN A 128 2.80 7.91 -11.79
C GLN A 128 2.13 6.94 -12.78
N ALA A 129 2.87 6.50 -13.82
CA ALA A 129 2.34 5.61 -14.85
C ALA A 129 1.88 4.25 -14.30
N ALA A 130 2.71 3.61 -13.47
CA ALA A 130 2.39 2.32 -12.87
C ALA A 130 1.20 2.41 -11.90
N LEU A 131 1.16 3.50 -11.12
CA LEU A 131 0.07 3.73 -10.18
C LEU A 131 -1.25 4.09 -10.88
N GLN A 132 -1.22 4.90 -11.94
CA GLN A 132 -2.40 5.24 -12.72
C GLN A 132 -3.09 4.01 -13.30
N GLN A 133 -2.32 3.01 -13.77
CA GLN A 133 -2.86 1.74 -14.27
C GLN A 133 -3.61 0.93 -13.20
N ALA A 134 -3.25 1.13 -11.94
CA ALA A 134 -3.86 0.45 -10.80
C ALA A 134 -5.07 1.19 -10.22
N ILE A 135 -5.36 2.40 -10.72
CA ILE A 135 -6.47 3.24 -10.26
C ILE A 135 -7.59 3.26 -11.30
N SER A 136 -8.83 3.10 -10.82
CA SER A 136 -10.04 3.19 -11.62
C SER A 136 -10.93 4.33 -11.15
N GLY A 137 -11.42 5.12 -12.11
CA GLY A 137 -12.37 6.20 -11.86
C GLY A 137 -11.74 7.49 -11.32
N ALA A 138 -10.43 7.69 -11.44
CA ALA A 138 -9.74 8.94 -11.10
C ALA A 138 -8.45 9.09 -11.92
N GLU A 139 -7.99 10.32 -12.06
CA GLU A 139 -6.78 10.72 -12.76
C GLU A 139 -5.72 11.21 -11.78
N LEU A 140 -4.53 10.61 -11.88
CA LEU A 140 -3.34 10.94 -11.12
C LEU A 140 -2.49 11.91 -11.93
N SER A 141 -2.24 13.07 -11.33
CA SER A 141 -1.31 14.07 -11.84
C SER A 141 -0.13 14.21 -10.89
N GLU A 142 1.06 14.38 -11.44
CA GLU A 142 2.27 14.78 -10.73
C GLU A 142 2.82 16.04 -11.37
N GLN A 143 3.14 17.03 -10.56
CA GLN A 143 3.65 18.31 -11.03
C GLN A 143 4.61 18.93 -10.02
N GLN A 144 5.29 19.99 -10.43
CA GLN A 144 6.13 20.79 -9.55
C GLN A 144 5.27 21.76 -8.72
N CYS A 145 5.35 21.65 -7.40
CA CYS A 145 4.78 22.60 -6.45
C CYS A 145 5.91 23.38 -5.78
N GLY A 146 6.29 24.52 -6.37
CA GLY A 146 7.42 25.32 -5.89
C GLY A 146 8.77 24.62 -6.12
N LYS A 147 9.50 24.30 -5.04
CA LYS A 147 10.79 23.60 -5.12
C LYS A 147 10.68 22.07 -5.03
N ALA A 148 9.49 21.53 -4.81
CA ALA A 148 9.27 20.10 -4.65
C ALA A 148 8.19 19.59 -5.61
N LEU A 149 7.99 18.27 -5.63
CA LEU A 149 6.90 17.64 -6.35
C LEU A 149 5.61 17.67 -5.53
N CYS A 150 4.49 17.51 -6.20
CA CYS A 150 3.20 17.24 -5.58
C CYS A 150 2.39 16.32 -6.49
N ARG A 151 1.57 15.47 -5.88
CA ARG A 151 0.64 14.59 -6.57
C ARG A 151 -0.78 14.91 -6.20
N GLN A 152 -1.68 14.78 -7.16
CA GLN A 152 -3.11 14.84 -6.91
C GLN A 152 -3.80 13.72 -7.65
N LEU A 153 -4.63 12.98 -6.93
CA LEU A 153 -5.60 12.07 -7.51
C LEU A 153 -6.95 12.77 -7.50
N ARG A 154 -7.51 13.00 -8.69
CA ARG A 154 -8.77 13.72 -8.86
C ARG A 154 -9.76 12.88 -9.65
N ARG A 155 -11.03 12.99 -9.29
CA ARG A 155 -12.13 12.60 -10.16
C ARG A 155 -12.86 13.88 -10.52
N ASP A 156 -12.91 14.19 -11.81
CA ASP A 156 -13.42 15.48 -12.27
C ASP A 156 -12.71 16.60 -11.47
N ASP A 157 -13.47 17.44 -10.77
CA ASP A 157 -12.93 18.49 -9.90
C ASP A 157 -12.84 18.13 -8.41
N LYS A 158 -13.15 16.88 -8.05
CA LYS A 158 -13.08 16.41 -6.67
C LYS A 158 -11.71 15.85 -6.34
N LEU A 159 -11.05 16.44 -5.34
CA LEU A 159 -9.82 15.89 -4.79
C LEU A 159 -10.09 14.60 -4.03
N ILE A 160 -9.46 13.50 -4.45
CA ILE A 160 -9.55 12.19 -3.82
C ILE A 160 -8.37 11.96 -2.88
N ALA A 161 -7.17 12.22 -3.37
CA ALA A 161 -5.93 12.13 -2.61
C ALA A 161 -4.97 13.24 -3.04
N SER A 162 -4.09 13.67 -2.14
CA SER A 162 -2.97 14.56 -2.47
C SER A 162 -1.72 14.12 -1.73
N VAL A 163 -0.56 14.26 -2.36
CA VAL A 163 0.74 14.07 -1.73
C VAL A 163 1.57 15.33 -1.92
N GLU A 164 2.03 15.90 -0.82
CA GLU A 164 2.98 17.01 -0.81
C GLU A 164 4.32 16.51 -0.29
N TYR A 165 5.39 16.84 -1.01
CA TYR A 165 6.76 16.51 -0.62
C TYR A 165 7.49 17.79 -0.22
N GLN A 166 8.40 17.70 0.74
CA GLN A 166 9.28 18.79 1.10
C GLN A 166 10.42 19.00 0.08
N GLN A 167 10.85 17.93 -0.60
CA GLN A 167 11.95 17.90 -1.57
C GLN A 167 11.62 16.98 -2.74
N SER A 168 12.36 17.10 -3.86
CA SER A 168 12.09 16.31 -5.08
C SER A 168 12.44 14.83 -4.97
N ASP A 169 13.42 14.48 -4.13
CA ASP A 169 13.72 13.08 -3.84
C ASP A 169 12.65 12.51 -2.89
N LYS A 170 11.69 11.79 -3.47
CA LYS A 170 10.51 11.26 -2.75
C LYS A 170 10.91 10.32 -1.61
N TRP A 171 12.02 9.58 -1.73
CA TRP A 171 12.43 8.55 -0.77
C TRP A 171 13.02 9.14 0.53
N HIS A 172 13.71 10.28 0.41
CA HIS A 172 14.35 10.97 1.55
C HIS A 172 13.66 12.29 1.91
N SER A 173 12.52 12.59 1.31
CA SER A 173 11.71 13.75 1.65
C SER A 173 10.68 13.40 2.72
N GLN A 174 10.38 14.36 3.59
CA GLN A 174 9.08 14.35 4.27
C GLN A 174 7.98 14.32 3.22
N ALA A 175 6.99 13.45 3.41
CA ALA A 175 5.82 13.35 2.55
C ALA A 175 4.54 13.42 3.39
N VAL A 176 3.57 14.19 2.91
CA VAL A 176 2.24 14.32 3.52
C VAL A 176 1.21 13.84 2.51
N LEU A 177 0.63 12.68 2.76
CA LEU A 177 -0.53 12.17 2.04
C LEU A 177 -1.82 12.56 2.77
N THR A 178 -2.78 13.12 2.05
CA THR A 178 -4.12 13.43 2.57
C THR A 178 -5.18 12.75 1.72
N LEU A 179 -6.14 12.09 2.37
CA LEU A 179 -7.35 11.49 1.79
C LEU A 179 -8.57 12.20 2.42
N PRO A 180 -9.05 13.33 1.85
CA PRO A 180 -10.04 14.18 2.50
C PRO A 180 -11.37 13.49 2.80
N GLN A 181 -11.82 12.58 1.93
CA GLN A 181 -13.11 11.90 2.09
C GLN A 181 -13.14 10.86 3.22
N ALA A 182 -11.96 10.44 3.69
CA ALA A 182 -11.80 9.48 4.77
C ALA A 182 -11.28 10.13 6.07
N ASP A 183 -11.11 11.46 6.08
CA ASP A 183 -10.47 12.22 7.15
C ASP A 183 -9.09 11.64 7.55
N VAL A 184 -8.35 11.11 6.58
CA VAL A 184 -7.03 10.50 6.79
C VAL A 184 -5.93 11.45 6.35
N ARG A 185 -4.92 11.61 7.22
CA ARG A 185 -3.65 12.24 6.92
C ARG A 185 -2.51 11.34 7.37
N LEU A 186 -1.64 10.97 6.44
CA LEU A 186 -0.42 10.19 6.68
C LEU A 186 0.77 11.13 6.50
N THR A 187 1.57 11.30 7.53
CA THR A 187 2.83 12.06 7.47
C THR A 187 3.99 11.10 7.65
N ILE A 188 4.92 11.11 6.71
CA ILE A 188 6.12 10.26 6.70
C ILE A 188 7.33 11.17 6.82
N ASN A 189 8.12 10.96 7.86
CA ASN A 189 9.38 11.66 8.09
C ASN A 189 10.52 10.65 8.06
N PRO A 190 11.42 10.70 7.06
CA PRO A 190 12.66 9.93 7.09
C PRO A 190 13.46 10.22 8.38
N LEU A 191 14.07 9.18 8.96
CA LEU A 191 14.92 9.27 10.16
C LEU A 191 16.41 9.28 9.82
#